data_AF-A0A2L2T3H7-F1
#
_entry.id   AF-A0A2L2T3H7-F1
#
_cell.length_a   1.000
_cell.length_b   1.000
_cell.length_c   1.000
_cell.angle_alpha   90.00
_cell.angle_beta   90.00
_cell.angle_gamma   90.00
#
_symmetry.space_group_name_H-M   'P 1'
#
loop_
_entity.id
_entity.type
_entity.pdbx_description
1 polymer ?
#
loop_
_entity_poly.entity_id
_entity_poly.type
_entity_poly.pdbx_seq_one_letter_code
_entity_poly.pdbx_strand_id
1 'polypeptide(L)'
;MDSSDYSDAAKAELRDDINKDVTVFLQRLQSVGADDKIDDFEVQNIGEEAYRLYTPTAAGSPVSGSTSGTTKDSIAKQIADHNDEAHRQILSRLKKKELSKLKSDKKAQMGKLRESMVEIKAESHGLLWDAELRRLIHTPGDISTDVEMNKILDQYRANEMEFHQLDAKYKRLEKELRKIQREKRKRRKSCQ
;
A
#
# COMPACT_ATOMS: atom_id res chain seq x y z
N MET A 1 5.44 10.53 58.79
CA MET A 1 4.80 10.24 57.49
C MET A 1 5.94 10.18 56.50
N ASP A 2 6.39 8.97 56.23
CA ASP A 2 7.67 8.73 55.57
C ASP A 2 7.58 8.92 54.06
N SER A 3 8.70 9.39 53.52
CA SER A 3 8.90 9.88 52.17
C SER A 3 8.81 8.75 51.14
N SER A 4 7.97 8.91 50.11
CA SER A 4 8.11 8.15 48.87
C SER A 4 8.88 9.03 47.87
N ASP A 5 10.20 9.10 48.09
CA ASP A 5 11.16 9.66 47.14
C ASP A 5 11.43 8.61 46.05
N TYR A 6 10.62 8.65 44.99
CA TYR A 6 11.07 8.04 43.74
C TYR A 6 12.27 8.85 43.24
N SER A 7 13.47 8.27 43.38
CA SER A 7 14.72 8.89 42.91
C SER A 7 14.66 9.10 41.40
N ASP A 8 15.37 10.12 40.90
CA ASP A 8 15.42 10.39 39.47
C ASP A 8 16.00 9.21 38.66
N ALA A 9 16.77 8.33 39.29
CA ALA A 9 17.25 7.08 38.70
C ALA A 9 16.10 6.09 38.44
N ALA A 10 15.18 5.90 39.39
CA ALA A 10 14.03 5.02 39.22
C ALA A 10 13.04 5.55 38.15
N LYS A 11 13.00 6.87 37.95
CA LYS A 11 12.20 7.50 36.87
C LYS A 11 12.86 7.36 35.50
N ALA A 12 14.18 7.44 35.43
CA ALA A 12 14.93 7.17 34.19
C ALA A 12 14.79 5.69 33.78
N GLU A 13 14.88 4.78 34.75
CA GLU A 13 14.68 3.34 34.55
C GLU A 13 13.28 3.03 34.00
N LEU A 14 12.21 3.62 34.57
CA LEU A 14 10.85 3.46 34.05
C LEU A 14 10.67 4.01 32.62
N ARG A 15 11.34 5.13 32.29
CA ARG A 15 11.32 5.69 30.92
C ARG A 15 12.04 4.76 29.95
N ASP A 16 13.17 4.21 30.34
CA ASP A 16 13.94 3.26 29.54
C ASP A 16 13.16 1.96 29.32
N ASP A 17 12.46 1.46 30.33
CA ASP A 17 11.59 0.28 30.22
C ASP A 17 10.41 0.52 29.26
N ILE A 18 9.70 1.65 29.40
CA ILE A 18 8.61 2.01 28.47
C ILE A 18 9.13 2.19 27.04
N ASN A 19 10.26 2.87 26.86
CA ASN A 19 10.87 3.05 25.54
C ASN A 19 11.31 1.72 24.93
N LYS A 20 11.81 0.79 25.74
CA LYS A 20 12.18 -0.57 25.33
C LYS A 20 10.94 -1.36 24.90
N ASP A 21 9.85 -1.30 25.66
CA ASP A 21 8.59 -1.97 25.31
C ASP A 21 7.96 -1.41 24.04
N VAL A 22 7.94 -0.08 23.89
CA VAL A 22 7.49 0.59 22.66
C VAL A 22 8.38 0.19 21.49
N THR A 23 9.70 0.16 21.67
CA THR A 23 10.65 -0.24 20.62
C THR A 23 10.43 -1.69 20.19
N VAL A 24 10.26 -2.62 21.14
CA VAL A 24 9.96 -4.04 20.87
C VAL A 24 8.63 -4.17 20.13
N PHE A 25 7.60 -3.46 20.55
CA PHE A 25 6.30 -3.47 19.88
C PHE A 25 6.38 -2.93 18.44
N LEU A 26 7.07 -1.80 18.25
CA LEU A 26 7.31 -1.17 16.96
C LEU A 26 8.17 -2.06 16.03
N GLN A 27 9.13 -2.80 16.57
CA GLN A 27 9.95 -3.78 15.85
C GLN A 27 9.14 -5.02 15.44
N ARG A 28 8.27 -5.54 16.32
CA ARG A 28 7.33 -6.62 15.97
C ARG A 28 6.39 -6.18 14.84
N LEU A 29 5.92 -4.94 14.85
CA LEU A 29 5.13 -4.40 13.74
C LEU A 29 5.89 -4.33 12.41
N GLN A 30 7.20 -4.08 12.43
CA GLN A 30 8.07 -4.10 11.25
C GLN A 30 8.35 -5.53 10.76
N SER A 31 8.59 -6.48 11.67
CA SER A 31 8.90 -7.88 11.35
C SER A 31 7.73 -8.61 10.66
N VAL A 32 6.48 -8.31 11.05
CA VAL A 32 5.27 -8.89 10.41
C VAL A 32 4.91 -8.20 9.08
N GLY A 33 5.60 -7.12 8.71
CA GLY A 33 5.39 -6.35 7.46
C GLY A 33 6.55 -6.41 6.47
N ALA A 34 7.51 -7.32 6.67
CA ALA A 34 8.75 -7.37 5.87
C ALA A 34 8.52 -7.69 4.37
N ASP A 35 7.33 -8.16 3.99
CA ASP A 35 6.97 -8.43 2.59
C ASP A 35 6.58 -7.16 1.79
N ASP A 36 6.47 -6.00 2.44
CA ASP A 36 6.17 -4.72 1.77
C ASP A 36 7.37 -4.12 1.00
N LYS A 37 8.56 -4.72 1.09
CA LYS A 37 9.80 -4.15 0.54
C LYS A 37 9.99 -4.36 -0.97
N ILE A 38 9.14 -5.11 -1.65
CA ILE A 38 9.40 -5.49 -3.05
C ILE A 38 8.95 -4.43 -4.08
N ASP A 39 8.25 -3.37 -3.68
CA ASP A 39 7.41 -2.64 -4.65
C ASP A 39 7.55 -1.11 -4.63
N ASP A 40 8.76 -0.62 -4.27
CA ASP A 40 9.20 0.76 -4.51
C ASP A 40 10.11 0.88 -5.78
N PHE A 41 10.31 -0.20 -6.55
CA PHE A 41 10.83 -0.10 -7.93
C PHE A 41 9.71 0.39 -8.87
N GLU A 42 9.23 1.61 -8.64
CA GLU A 42 8.76 2.42 -9.77
C GLU A 42 9.98 2.60 -10.68
N VAL A 43 9.97 1.96 -11.84
CA VAL A 43 10.85 2.30 -12.98
C VAL A 43 10.55 3.76 -13.32
N GLN A 44 11.22 4.67 -12.62
CA GLN A 44 11.33 6.06 -13.03
C GLN A 44 12.09 6.04 -14.35
N ASN A 45 11.46 6.58 -15.39
CA ASN A 45 12.18 7.01 -16.58
C ASN A 45 13.38 7.85 -16.13
N ILE A 46 14.57 7.26 -16.27
CA ILE A 46 15.87 7.85 -15.99
C ILE A 46 16.05 8.96 -17.02
N GLY A 47 15.75 10.20 -16.66
CA GLY A 47 15.77 11.33 -17.60
C GLY A 47 16.30 12.64 -17.04
N GLU A 48 15.93 13.07 -15.83
CA GLU A 48 16.03 14.51 -15.52
C GLU A 48 16.66 14.91 -14.18
N GLU A 49 16.98 14.02 -13.24
CA GLU A 49 17.47 14.44 -11.91
C GLU A 49 18.95 14.16 -11.61
N ALA A 50 19.77 13.90 -12.63
CA ALA A 50 21.21 13.69 -12.46
C ALA A 50 22.05 14.98 -12.21
N TYR A 51 21.43 16.15 -11.99
CA TYR A 51 22.14 17.43 -11.99
C TYR A 51 22.18 18.22 -10.67
N ARG A 52 21.86 17.62 -9.51
CA ARG A 52 21.87 18.39 -8.24
C ARG A 52 22.63 17.76 -7.06
N LEU A 53 23.71 17.04 -7.34
CA LEU A 53 24.63 16.60 -6.27
C LEU A 53 26.06 17.08 -6.56
N TYR A 54 26.26 18.39 -6.42
CA TYR A 54 27.57 19.00 -6.16
C TYR A 54 27.35 20.19 -5.21
N THR A 55 27.60 20.01 -3.92
CA THR A 55 28.72 20.67 -3.20
C THR A 55 28.81 20.18 -1.74
N PRO A 56 30.02 20.11 -1.17
CA PRO A 56 30.30 19.63 0.19
C PRO A 56 30.50 20.79 1.19
N THR A 57 30.43 20.52 2.52
CA THR A 57 31.41 20.91 3.57
C THR A 57 30.80 20.88 5.00
N ALA A 58 31.46 20.08 5.87
CA ALA A 58 31.80 20.13 7.32
C ALA A 58 31.30 21.29 8.24
N ALA A 59 31.38 21.32 9.58
CA ALA A 59 31.59 20.39 10.73
C ALA A 59 31.49 21.22 12.06
N GLY A 60 31.19 20.56 13.19
CA GLY A 60 31.40 21.04 14.59
C GLY A 60 30.24 21.86 15.20
N SER A 61 29.95 21.89 16.52
CA SER A 61 30.44 21.23 17.74
C SER A 61 29.44 21.57 18.89
N PRO A 62 29.61 21.12 20.16
CA PRO A 62 28.54 20.80 21.12
C PRO A 62 28.11 21.97 22.04
N VAL A 63 26.96 21.83 22.72
CA VAL A 63 26.59 22.72 23.85
C VAL A 63 26.03 21.97 25.06
N SER A 64 26.59 22.39 26.19
CA SER A 64 26.42 22.05 27.60
C SER A 64 24.99 22.22 28.14
N GLY A 65 24.68 21.48 29.22
CA GLY A 65 23.37 21.42 29.85
C GLY A 65 22.99 22.59 30.76
N SER A 66 21.74 22.54 31.23
CA SER A 66 21.30 23.20 32.47
C SER A 66 20.25 22.32 33.15
N THR A 67 20.60 21.81 34.33
CA THR A 67 19.68 21.24 35.31
C THR A 67 18.82 22.35 35.88
N SER A 68 17.51 22.29 35.65
CA SER A 68 16.53 23.11 36.36
C SER A 68 15.48 22.19 36.97
N GLY A 69 15.29 22.34 38.29
CA GLY A 69 14.45 21.47 39.11
C GLY A 69 13.00 21.47 38.64
N THR A 70 12.51 20.30 38.25
CA THR A 70 11.13 20.08 37.85
C THR A 70 10.27 19.79 39.08
N THR A 71 9.31 20.67 39.35
CA THR A 71 8.28 20.48 40.36
C THR A 71 7.39 19.27 40.03
N LYS A 72 6.79 18.63 41.04
CA LYS A 72 5.98 17.38 40.90
C LYS A 72 4.95 17.43 39.76
N ASP A 73 4.33 18.59 39.54
CA ASP A 73 3.36 18.80 38.44
C ASP A 73 4.00 18.79 37.05
N SER A 74 5.24 19.27 36.92
CA SER A 74 6.00 19.22 35.66
C SER A 74 6.43 17.79 35.31
N ILE A 75 6.62 16.93 36.31
CA ILE A 75 7.08 15.54 36.12
C ILE A 75 5.94 14.65 35.64
N ALA A 76 4.76 14.76 36.27
CA ALA A 76 3.56 14.05 35.82
C ALA A 76 3.17 14.45 34.38
N LYS A 77 3.33 15.74 34.05
CA LYS A 77 3.09 16.28 32.72
C LYS A 77 4.07 15.71 31.68
N GLN A 78 5.37 15.65 31.97
CA GLN A 78 6.36 15.05 31.07
C GLN A 78 6.13 13.56 30.79
N ILE A 79 5.67 12.78 31.78
CA ILE A 79 5.36 11.35 31.59
C ILE A 79 4.09 11.19 30.74
N ALA A 80 3.07 12.01 30.97
CA ALA A 80 1.87 12.05 30.13
C ALA A 80 2.20 12.45 28.67
N ASP A 81 3.00 13.52 28.49
CA ASP A 81 3.42 14.01 27.17
C ASP A 81 4.23 12.95 26.40
N HIS A 82 5.06 12.15 27.10
CA HIS A 82 5.86 11.10 26.47
C HIS A 82 5.02 9.85 26.11
N ASN A 83 4.03 9.50 26.93
CA ASN A 83 3.06 8.45 26.61
C ASN A 83 2.17 8.83 25.42
N ASP A 84 1.76 10.10 25.33
CA ASP A 84 1.00 10.62 24.19
C ASP A 84 1.82 10.54 22.89
N GLU A 85 3.12 10.83 22.96
CA GLU A 85 4.02 10.71 21.82
C GLU A 85 4.23 9.25 21.38
N ALA A 86 4.48 8.34 22.32
CA ALA A 86 4.60 6.91 22.02
C ALA A 86 3.30 6.36 21.41
N HIS A 87 2.14 6.78 21.93
CA HIS A 87 0.84 6.41 21.40
C HIS A 87 0.63 6.94 19.97
N ARG A 88 1.01 8.20 19.70
CA ARG A 88 1.00 8.77 18.34
C ARG A 88 1.87 7.99 17.37
N GLN A 89 3.07 7.58 17.78
CA GLN A 89 3.99 6.79 16.96
C GLN A 89 3.44 5.39 16.65
N ILE A 90 2.85 4.72 17.64
CA ILE A 90 2.18 3.43 17.47
C ILE A 90 1.02 3.54 16.47
N LEU A 91 0.12 4.51 16.66
CA LEU A 91 -1.01 4.74 15.76
C LEU A 91 -0.56 5.07 14.33
N SER A 92 0.51 5.86 14.18
CA SER A 92 1.10 6.18 12.88
C SER A 92 1.62 4.94 12.16
N ARG A 93 2.34 4.04 12.87
CA ARG A 93 2.82 2.78 12.29
C ARG A 93 1.69 1.84 11.91
N LEU A 94 0.67 1.68 12.77
CA LEU A 94 -0.49 0.84 12.47
C LEU A 94 -1.22 1.31 11.20
N LYS A 95 -1.49 2.62 11.08
CA LYS A 95 -2.10 3.21 9.88
C LYS A 95 -1.25 3.00 8.62
N LYS A 96 0.08 3.12 8.71
CA LYS A 96 0.98 2.83 7.58
C LYS A 96 0.89 1.37 7.14
N LYS A 97 0.83 0.44 8.09
CA LYS A 97 0.68 -1.00 7.83
C LYS A 97 -0.66 -1.33 7.18
N GLU A 98 -1.74 -0.74 7.66
CA GLU A 98 -3.08 -0.91 7.08
C GLU A 98 -3.13 -0.43 5.62
N LEU A 99 -2.56 0.75 5.33
CA LEU A 99 -2.47 1.25 3.95
C LEU A 99 -1.61 0.37 3.04
N SER A 100 -0.54 -0.23 3.56
CA SER A 100 0.25 -1.21 2.82
C SER A 100 -0.56 -2.46 2.47
N LYS A 101 -1.24 -3.04 3.47
CA LYS A 101 -2.09 -4.21 3.27
C LYS A 101 -3.16 -3.91 2.22
N LEU A 102 -3.85 -2.77 2.35
CA LEU A 102 -4.87 -2.36 1.39
C LEU A 102 -4.30 -2.20 -0.03
N LYS A 103 -3.08 -1.65 -0.19
CA LYS A 103 -2.40 -1.59 -1.49
C LYS A 103 -2.19 -2.99 -2.07
N SER A 104 -1.68 -3.92 -1.27
CA SER A 104 -1.42 -5.30 -1.69
C SER A 104 -2.71 -6.02 -2.09
N ASP A 105 -3.75 -5.93 -1.26
CA ASP A 105 -5.06 -6.53 -1.52
C ASP A 105 -5.66 -6.01 -2.84
N LYS A 106 -5.54 -4.70 -3.09
CA LYS A 106 -6.01 -4.09 -4.34
C LYS A 106 -5.21 -4.55 -5.55
N LYS A 107 -3.88 -4.70 -5.43
CA LYS A 107 -3.05 -5.29 -6.49
C LYS A 107 -3.45 -6.72 -6.80
N ALA A 108 -3.69 -7.54 -5.77
CA ALA A 108 -4.14 -8.92 -5.95
C ALA A 108 -5.50 -8.98 -6.66
N GLN A 109 -6.45 -8.11 -6.30
CA GLN A 109 -7.73 -7.99 -7.00
C GLN A 109 -7.55 -7.60 -8.48
N MET A 110 -6.66 -6.65 -8.77
CA MET A 110 -6.34 -6.27 -10.16
C MET A 110 -5.71 -7.42 -10.95
N GLY A 111 -4.86 -8.23 -10.31
CA GLY A 111 -4.29 -9.44 -10.90
C GLY A 111 -5.37 -10.42 -11.36
N LYS A 112 -6.30 -10.76 -10.46
CA LYS A 112 -7.44 -11.65 -10.78
C LYS A 112 -8.30 -11.12 -11.92
N LEU A 113 -8.61 -9.82 -11.92
CA LEU A 113 -9.37 -9.21 -13.02
C LEU A 113 -8.63 -9.32 -14.36
N ARG A 114 -7.30 -9.14 -14.34
CA ARG A 114 -6.48 -9.25 -15.55
C ARG A 114 -6.48 -10.69 -16.09
N GLU A 115 -6.41 -11.68 -15.21
CA GLU A 115 -6.52 -13.10 -15.58
C GLU A 115 -7.86 -13.38 -16.27
N SER A 116 -8.98 -12.98 -15.67
CA SER A 116 -10.31 -13.13 -16.28
C SER A 116 -10.45 -12.38 -17.61
N MET A 117 -9.88 -11.19 -17.74
CA MET A 117 -9.86 -10.45 -19.00
C MET A 117 -9.06 -11.16 -20.10
N VAL A 118 -7.99 -11.85 -19.74
CA VAL A 118 -7.18 -12.65 -20.69
C VAL A 118 -7.96 -13.91 -21.12
N GLU A 119 -8.63 -14.56 -20.18
CA GLU A 119 -9.48 -15.72 -20.44
C GLU A 119 -10.62 -15.39 -21.42
N ILE A 120 -11.40 -14.34 -21.13
CA ILE A 120 -12.48 -13.88 -22.01
C ILE A 120 -11.96 -13.53 -23.42
N LYS A 121 -10.76 -12.95 -23.52
CA LYS A 121 -10.14 -12.69 -24.84
C LYS A 121 -9.78 -13.97 -25.58
N ALA A 122 -9.26 -14.97 -24.89
CA ALA A 122 -8.96 -16.26 -25.48
C ALA A 122 -10.23 -16.96 -25.97
N GLU A 123 -11.30 -16.95 -25.16
CA GLU A 123 -12.61 -17.47 -25.54
C GLU A 123 -13.19 -16.73 -26.74
N SER A 124 -13.12 -15.39 -26.75
CA SER A 124 -13.62 -14.56 -27.84
C SER A 124 -12.89 -14.85 -29.16
N HIS A 125 -11.58 -15.05 -29.12
CA HIS A 125 -10.82 -15.52 -30.30
C HIS A 125 -11.23 -16.93 -30.73
N GLY A 126 -11.50 -17.84 -29.79
CA GLY A 126 -12.02 -19.17 -30.08
C GLY A 126 -13.37 -19.12 -30.81
N LEU A 127 -14.30 -18.28 -30.35
CA LEU A 127 -15.59 -18.05 -30.99
C LEU A 127 -15.44 -17.51 -32.42
N LEU A 128 -14.51 -16.57 -32.65
CA LEU A 128 -14.25 -16.07 -34.01
C LEU A 128 -13.67 -17.15 -34.92
N TRP A 129 -12.83 -18.04 -34.37
CA TRP A 129 -12.32 -19.19 -35.11
C TRP A 129 -13.43 -20.19 -35.46
N ASP A 130 -14.31 -20.50 -34.51
CA ASP A 130 -15.47 -21.38 -34.73
C ASP A 130 -16.43 -20.79 -35.76
N ALA A 131 -16.66 -19.47 -35.74
CA ALA A 131 -17.44 -18.77 -36.74
C ALA A 131 -16.83 -18.92 -38.14
N GLU A 132 -15.50 -18.74 -38.26
CA GLU A 132 -14.80 -18.90 -39.54
C GLU A 132 -14.85 -20.34 -40.04
N LEU A 133 -14.69 -21.32 -39.15
CA LEU A 133 -14.82 -22.74 -39.50
C LEU A 133 -16.21 -23.05 -40.05
N ARG A 134 -17.27 -22.53 -39.40
CA ARG A 134 -18.66 -22.70 -39.85
C ARG A 134 -18.90 -22.02 -41.19
N ARG A 135 -18.33 -20.83 -41.42
CA ARG A 135 -18.39 -20.15 -42.72
C ARG A 135 -17.75 -20.98 -43.83
N LEU A 136 -16.63 -21.66 -43.56
CA LEU A 136 -15.91 -22.46 -44.56
C LEU A 136 -16.64 -23.75 -44.96
N ILE A 137 -17.36 -24.37 -44.03
CA ILE A 137 -18.13 -25.61 -44.29
C ILE A 137 -19.58 -25.33 -44.73
N HIS A 138 -19.99 -24.06 -44.76
CA HIS A 138 -21.36 -23.67 -45.08
C HIS A 138 -21.76 -24.11 -46.50
N THR A 139 -22.92 -24.75 -46.59
CA THR A 139 -23.56 -25.06 -47.87
C THR A 139 -24.70 -24.09 -48.12
N PRO A 140 -24.74 -23.38 -49.26
CA PRO A 140 -25.81 -22.42 -49.55
C PRO A 140 -27.21 -23.05 -49.42
N GLY A 141 -28.08 -22.41 -48.63
CA GLY A 141 -29.44 -22.89 -48.35
C GLY A 141 -29.58 -23.69 -47.04
N ASP A 142 -28.49 -23.95 -46.31
CA ASP A 142 -28.54 -24.55 -44.98
C ASP A 142 -28.80 -23.51 -43.88
N ILE A 143 -30.04 -23.48 -43.40
CA ILE A 143 -30.50 -22.61 -42.30
C ILE A 143 -29.85 -23.01 -40.95
N SER A 144 -29.39 -24.25 -40.80
CA SER A 144 -28.77 -24.72 -39.57
C SER A 144 -27.48 -23.95 -39.29
N THR A 145 -26.64 -23.77 -40.32
CA THR A 145 -25.40 -23.00 -40.20
C THR A 145 -25.67 -21.55 -39.77
N ASP A 146 -26.73 -20.91 -40.25
CA ASP A 146 -27.07 -19.52 -39.88
C ASP A 146 -27.50 -19.40 -38.41
N VAL A 147 -28.31 -20.34 -37.92
CA VAL A 147 -28.71 -20.41 -36.49
C VAL A 147 -27.47 -20.59 -35.62
N GLU A 148 -26.57 -21.44 -36.06
CA GLU A 148 -25.31 -21.75 -35.41
C GLU A 148 -24.34 -20.56 -35.38
N MET A 149 -24.22 -19.81 -36.48
CA MET A 149 -23.43 -18.58 -36.56
C MET A 149 -24.00 -17.48 -35.65
N ASN A 150 -25.32 -17.33 -35.59
CA ASN A 150 -25.96 -16.35 -34.70
C ASN A 150 -25.67 -16.65 -33.22
N LYS A 151 -25.69 -17.91 -32.81
CA LYS A 151 -25.31 -18.30 -31.43
C LYS A 151 -23.87 -17.90 -31.09
N ILE A 152 -22.93 -18.12 -32.01
CA ILE A 152 -21.53 -17.75 -31.82
C ILE A 152 -21.38 -16.22 -31.70
N LEU A 153 -22.07 -15.46 -32.56
CA LEU A 153 -22.05 -13.99 -32.51
C LEU A 153 -22.67 -13.44 -31.23
N ASP A 154 -23.76 -14.03 -30.73
CA ASP A 154 -24.38 -13.62 -29.47
C ASP A 154 -23.46 -13.88 -28.28
N GLN A 155 -22.79 -15.04 -28.25
CA GLN A 155 -21.78 -15.35 -27.24
C GLN A 155 -20.59 -14.39 -27.31
N TYR A 156 -20.10 -14.09 -28.51
CA TYR A 156 -18.99 -13.15 -28.70
C TYR A 156 -19.35 -11.75 -28.16
N ARG A 157 -20.56 -11.26 -28.45
CA ARG A 157 -21.06 -9.97 -27.92
C ARG A 157 -21.17 -9.99 -26.39
N ALA A 158 -21.63 -11.09 -25.81
CA ALA A 158 -21.70 -11.23 -24.35
C ALA A 158 -20.31 -11.17 -23.71
N ASN A 159 -19.33 -11.86 -24.30
CA ASN A 159 -17.93 -11.85 -23.85
C ASN A 159 -17.32 -10.44 -23.95
N GLU A 160 -17.53 -9.71 -25.04
CA GLU A 160 -17.06 -8.33 -25.19
C GLU A 160 -17.68 -7.38 -24.13
N MET A 161 -18.98 -7.54 -23.85
CA MET A 161 -19.65 -6.77 -22.80
C MET A 161 -19.07 -7.07 -21.42
N GLU A 162 -18.81 -8.34 -21.11
CA GLU A 162 -18.18 -8.74 -19.85
C GLU A 162 -16.75 -8.20 -19.75
N PHE A 163 -15.96 -8.31 -20.82
CA PHE A 163 -14.61 -7.74 -20.88
C PHE A 163 -14.61 -6.24 -20.54
N HIS A 164 -15.53 -5.47 -21.13
CA HIS A 164 -15.66 -4.04 -20.83
C HIS A 164 -16.07 -3.76 -19.38
N GLN A 165 -16.92 -4.59 -18.79
CA GLN A 165 -17.26 -4.47 -17.37
C GLN A 165 -16.06 -4.75 -16.47
N LEU A 166 -15.25 -5.77 -16.78
CA LEU A 166 -14.03 -6.09 -16.05
C LEU A 166 -12.98 -4.97 -16.20
N ASP A 167 -12.79 -4.44 -17.40
CA ASP A 167 -11.89 -3.30 -17.64
C ASP A 167 -12.33 -2.05 -16.85
N ALA A 168 -13.63 -1.77 -16.80
CA ALA A 168 -14.17 -0.69 -15.98
C ALA A 168 -13.89 -0.90 -14.49
N LYS A 169 -14.04 -2.13 -13.98
CA LYS A 169 -13.68 -2.48 -12.59
C LYS A 169 -12.17 -2.32 -12.35
N TYR A 170 -11.34 -2.78 -13.27
CA TYR A 170 -9.88 -2.65 -13.21
C TYR A 170 -9.46 -1.18 -13.13
N LYS A 171 -9.99 -0.32 -14.00
CA LYS A 171 -9.75 1.14 -14.00
C LYS A 171 -10.21 1.81 -12.71
N ARG A 172 -11.28 1.34 -12.08
CA ARG A 172 -11.73 1.83 -10.76
C ARG A 172 -10.72 1.47 -9.67
N LEU A 173 -10.28 0.21 -9.61
CA LEU A 173 -9.25 -0.23 -8.65
C LEU A 173 -7.93 0.51 -8.86
N GLU A 174 -7.55 0.78 -10.11
CA GLU A 174 -6.36 1.56 -10.42
C GLU A 174 -6.45 2.98 -9.83
N LYS A 175 -7.60 3.64 -9.96
CA LYS A 175 -7.84 4.97 -9.34
C LYS A 175 -7.77 4.90 -7.81
N GLU A 176 -8.32 3.86 -7.20
CA GLU A 176 -8.23 3.65 -5.74
C GLU A 176 -6.78 3.44 -5.29
N LEU A 177 -6.01 2.65 -6.03
CA LEU A 177 -4.60 2.40 -5.75
C LEU A 177 -3.79 3.70 -5.83
N ARG A 178 -4.05 4.55 -6.83
CA ARG A 178 -3.45 5.89 -6.93
C ARG A 178 -3.83 6.78 -5.72
N LYS A 179 -5.05 6.69 -5.19
CA LYS A 179 -5.44 7.41 -3.96
C LYS A 179 -4.66 6.92 -2.75
N ILE A 180 -4.55 5.60 -2.58
CA ILE A 180 -3.77 4.97 -1.49
C ILE A 180 -2.30 5.40 -1.56
N GLN A 181 -1.70 5.40 -2.77
CA GLN A 181 -0.32 5.88 -2.97
C GLN A 181 -0.15 7.35 -2.57
N ARG A 182 -1.08 8.23 -2.98
CA ARG A 182 -1.06 9.65 -2.57
C ARG A 182 -1.17 9.79 -1.05
N GLU A 183 -2.02 9.01 -0.40
CA GLU A 183 -2.16 9.04 1.05
C GLU A 183 -0.87 8.57 1.76
N LYS A 184 -0.25 7.48 1.29
CA LYS A 184 1.06 7.03 1.80
C LYS A 184 2.13 8.12 1.64
N ARG A 185 2.18 8.81 0.49
CA ARG A 185 3.14 9.92 0.25
C ARG A 185 2.88 11.12 1.19
N LYS A 186 1.63 11.52 1.39
CA LYS A 186 1.27 12.60 2.34
C LYS A 186 1.71 12.27 3.77
N ARG A 187 1.49 11.03 4.21
CA ARG A 187 1.89 10.56 5.55
C ARG A 187 3.41 10.38 5.70
N ARG A 188 4.17 10.18 4.61
CA ARG A 188 5.64 10.24 4.66
C ARG A 188 6.13 11.67 4.90
N LYS A 189 5.51 12.66 4.24
CA LYS A 189 5.85 14.09 4.38
C LYS A 189 5.47 14.72 5.71
N SER A 190 4.43 14.25 6.40
CA SER A 190 4.03 14.79 7.71
C SER A 190 4.79 14.18 8.90
N CYS A 191 5.72 13.25 8.65
CA CYS A 191 6.59 12.64 9.67
C CYS A 191 8.05 13.11 9.56
N GLN A 192 8.35 14.01 8.61
CA GLN A 192 9.62 14.73 8.49
C GLN A 192 9.39 16.16 8.97
#